data_AF-A0A516HA45-F1
#
_entry.id   AF-A0A516HA45-F1
#
_cell.length_a   1.000
_cell.length_b   1.000
_cell.length_c   1.000
_cell.angle_alpha   90.00
_cell.angle_beta   90.00
_cell.angle_gamma   90.00
#
_symmetry.space_group_name_H-M   'P 1'
#
loop_
_entity.id
_entity.type
_entity.pdbx_description
1 polymer ?
#
loop_
_entity_poly.entity_id
_entity_poly.type
_entity_poly.pdbx_seq_one_letter_code
_entity_poly.pdbx_strand_id
1 'polypeptide(L)'
;MSKISKKSLIASSIVGAMALAGSNFASAASLNELQNGEAAIIKASANSQKKINGIYEQTQELLAEYRTVVDETENLKVYNDHVQRLVNDQQAGIDSLERQIGTIEETKKGVVPLMYKMIESLEQFIELDIPVNLKDRTERLERLKDVMSRQGISVAEQFRLVLEAYEIETDYGSMFSAYQGDLEFEGTNITVDFVHMGRTVLVAQSLDLKNAWIWDHSNREWKALEDEYLSPITKAIRMARKQTAPDLVKLPVYAAGAGE
;
A
#
# COMPACT_ATOMS: atom_id res chain seq x y z
N MET A 1 7.98 -65.78 -15.40
CA MET A 1 8.99 -66.46 -16.23
C MET A 1 10.32 -66.40 -15.51
N SER A 2 10.84 -67.53 -15.04
CA SER A 2 12.11 -67.67 -14.33
C SER A 2 12.85 -68.84 -14.96
N LYS A 3 14.07 -68.61 -15.46
CA LYS A 3 14.99 -69.66 -15.89
C LYS A 3 16.46 -69.19 -15.80
N ILE A 4 17.23 -69.95 -15.00
CA ILE A 4 18.59 -70.50 -15.29
C ILE A 4 19.76 -69.48 -15.12
N SER A 5 20.93 -69.76 -14.50
CA SER A 5 21.71 -70.99 -14.28
C SER A 5 22.63 -70.92 -13.06
N LYS A 6 22.91 -72.10 -12.48
CA LYS A 6 23.94 -72.46 -11.50
C LYS A 6 25.36 -72.45 -12.10
N LYS A 7 26.39 -72.34 -11.22
CA LYS A 7 27.70 -73.06 -11.16
C LYS A 7 28.63 -72.28 -10.18
N SER A 8 28.74 -72.62 -8.89
CA SER A 8 29.60 -73.67 -8.31
C SER A 8 30.90 -73.93 -9.08
N LEU A 9 32.03 -73.52 -8.49
CA LEU A 9 33.35 -74.16 -8.64
C LEU A 9 34.21 -73.80 -7.41
N ILE A 10 33.85 -74.38 -6.27
CA ILE A 10 34.84 -74.76 -5.26
C ILE A 10 35.54 -75.97 -5.86
N ALA A 11 36.70 -75.75 -6.47
CA ALA A 11 37.63 -76.81 -6.87
C ALA A 11 39.00 -76.45 -6.28
N SER A 12 39.05 -76.41 -4.95
CA SER A 12 40.29 -76.59 -4.20
C SER A 12 40.66 -78.07 -4.34
N SER A 13 41.27 -78.42 -5.47
CA SER A 13 41.81 -79.75 -5.72
C SER A 13 43.06 -79.93 -4.86
N ILE A 14 42.82 -80.40 -3.65
CA ILE A 14 43.74 -81.24 -2.88
C ILE A 14 44.02 -82.48 -3.74
N VAL A 15 44.95 -82.36 -4.69
CA VAL A 15 45.53 -83.48 -5.43
C VAL A 15 47.04 -83.33 -5.30
N GLY A 16 47.54 -83.83 -4.17
CA GLY A 16 48.97 -83.89 -3.89
C GLY A 16 49.34 -84.76 -2.70
N ALA A 17 48.42 -85.61 -2.21
CA ALA A 17 48.60 -86.35 -0.95
C ALA A 17 48.77 -87.88 -1.11
N MET A 18 48.87 -88.44 -2.33
CA MET A 18 49.08 -89.90 -2.47
C MET A 18 49.93 -90.25 -3.70
N ALA A 19 51.24 -90.01 -3.60
CA ALA A 19 52.25 -90.64 -4.45
C ALA A 19 53.61 -90.78 -3.72
N LEU A 20 53.58 -91.02 -2.40
CA LEU A 20 54.78 -91.25 -1.58
C LEU A 20 54.76 -92.68 -1.04
N ALA A 21 55.02 -93.64 -1.92
CA ALA A 21 55.42 -94.99 -1.53
C ALA A 21 56.32 -95.56 -2.62
N GLY A 22 57.62 -95.28 -2.54
CA GLY A 22 58.62 -95.92 -3.38
C GLY A 22 59.84 -95.06 -3.69
N SER A 23 60.93 -95.36 -3.00
CA SER A 23 62.33 -95.02 -3.32
C SER A 23 62.77 -93.55 -3.24
N ASN A 24 63.57 -93.31 -2.20
CA ASN A 24 64.39 -92.14 -1.97
C ASN A 24 65.46 -91.93 -3.06
N PHE A 25 65.92 -90.66 -3.12
CA PHE A 25 67.20 -90.18 -3.68
C PHE A 25 67.24 -89.83 -5.17
N ALA A 26 66.53 -88.77 -5.55
CA ALA A 26 67.07 -87.70 -6.40
C ALA A 26 65.97 -86.66 -6.62
N SER A 27 65.97 -85.53 -5.90
CA SER A 27 65.31 -84.27 -6.27
C SER A 27 65.26 -83.26 -5.09
N ALA A 28 66.41 -82.83 -4.57
CA ALA A 28 66.43 -81.56 -3.83
C ALA A 28 66.32 -80.36 -4.80
N ALA A 29 66.59 -80.57 -6.10
CA ALA A 29 66.57 -79.56 -7.14
C ALA A 29 65.17 -79.31 -7.75
N SER A 30 64.35 -80.34 -8.00
CA SER A 30 63.02 -80.15 -8.63
C SER A 30 61.94 -79.65 -7.65
N LEU A 31 62.07 -79.95 -6.36
CA LEU A 31 61.17 -79.41 -5.33
C LEU A 31 61.39 -77.90 -5.13
N ASN A 32 62.64 -77.45 -5.18
CA ASN A 32 62.99 -76.03 -5.11
C ASN A 32 62.48 -75.24 -6.32
N GLU A 33 62.55 -75.82 -7.52
CA GLU A 33 62.11 -75.19 -8.76
C GLU A 33 60.58 -75.04 -8.82
N LEU A 34 59.83 -76.06 -8.36
CA LEU A 34 58.38 -75.99 -8.16
C LEU A 34 58.00 -74.97 -7.08
N GLN A 35 58.68 -74.95 -5.94
CA GLN A 35 58.43 -73.97 -4.87
C GLN A 35 58.69 -72.52 -5.32
N ASN A 36 59.72 -72.29 -6.13
CA ASN A 36 60.01 -70.97 -6.69
C ASN A 36 58.97 -70.54 -7.74
N GLY A 37 58.49 -71.47 -8.57
CA GLY A 37 57.41 -71.23 -9.54
C GLY A 37 56.08 -70.89 -8.87
N GLU A 38 55.69 -71.65 -7.83
CA GLU A 38 54.50 -71.35 -7.02
C GLU A 38 54.63 -70.01 -6.29
N ALA A 39 55.79 -69.70 -5.72
CA ALA A 39 56.03 -68.41 -5.07
C ALA A 39 55.87 -67.23 -6.05
N ALA A 40 56.33 -67.39 -7.30
CA ALA A 40 56.15 -66.38 -8.34
C ALA A 40 54.68 -66.20 -8.74
N ILE A 41 53.92 -67.29 -8.88
CA ILE A 41 52.48 -67.26 -9.19
C ILE A 41 51.70 -66.61 -8.05
N ILE A 42 52.01 -66.96 -6.79
CA ILE A 42 51.38 -66.36 -5.61
C ILE A 42 51.67 -64.85 -5.57
N LYS A 43 52.90 -64.42 -5.84
CA LYS A 43 53.27 -63.01 -5.90
C LYS A 43 52.56 -62.25 -7.03
N ALA A 44 52.46 -62.85 -8.22
CA ALA A 44 51.74 -62.26 -9.36
C ALA A 44 50.23 -62.17 -9.11
N SER A 45 49.66 -63.19 -8.46
CA SER A 45 48.24 -63.22 -8.07
C SER A 45 47.94 -62.17 -7.00
N ALA A 46 48.83 -62.01 -6.00
CA ALA A 46 48.72 -60.96 -4.99
C ALA A 46 48.79 -59.55 -5.60
N ASN A 47 49.67 -59.32 -6.59
CA ASN A 47 49.75 -58.04 -7.29
C ASN A 47 48.48 -57.75 -8.13
N SER A 48 47.94 -58.77 -8.80
CA SER A 48 46.68 -58.66 -9.54
C SER A 48 45.52 -58.36 -8.60
N GLN A 49 45.47 -59.03 -7.44
CA GLN A 49 44.45 -58.78 -6.42
C GLN A 49 44.55 -57.35 -5.85
N LYS A 50 45.77 -56.82 -5.62
CA LYS A 50 45.95 -55.41 -5.23
C LYS A 50 45.40 -54.45 -6.27
N LYS A 51 45.62 -54.71 -7.56
CA LYS A 51 45.07 -53.89 -8.66
C LYS A 51 43.54 -53.97 -8.71
N ILE A 52 42.98 -55.17 -8.56
CA ILE A 52 41.52 -55.37 -8.49
C ILE A 52 40.93 -54.61 -7.31
N ASN A 53 41.54 -54.72 -6.12
CA ASN A 53 41.08 -53.99 -4.93
C ASN A 53 41.12 -52.48 -5.14
N GLY A 54 42.19 -51.93 -5.73
CA GLY A 54 42.29 -50.50 -6.02
C GLY A 54 41.23 -50.01 -7.02
N ILE A 55 40.99 -50.76 -8.11
CA ILE A 55 39.92 -50.42 -9.07
C ILE A 55 38.54 -50.50 -8.40
N TYR A 56 38.35 -51.50 -7.53
CA TYR A 56 37.09 -51.67 -6.80
C TYR A 56 36.83 -50.50 -5.85
N GLU A 57 37.82 -50.07 -5.07
CA GLU A 57 37.73 -48.88 -4.20
C GLU A 57 37.40 -47.62 -5.02
N GLN A 58 38.09 -47.37 -6.12
CA GLN A 58 37.81 -46.23 -7.01
C GLN A 58 36.39 -46.29 -7.60
N THR A 59 35.91 -47.48 -7.96
CA THR A 59 34.56 -47.66 -8.48
C THR A 59 33.50 -47.35 -7.42
N GLN A 60 33.74 -47.75 -6.17
CA GLN A 60 32.85 -47.43 -5.07
C GLN A 60 32.82 -45.92 -4.77
N GLU A 61 33.98 -45.27 -4.78
CA GLU A 61 34.09 -43.83 -4.59
C GLU A 61 33.34 -43.06 -5.68
N LEU A 62 33.59 -43.38 -6.94
CA LEU A 62 32.92 -42.74 -8.08
C LEU A 62 31.41 -42.98 -8.09
N LEU A 63 30.95 -44.15 -7.64
CA LEU A 63 29.51 -44.43 -7.49
C LEU A 63 28.88 -43.60 -6.38
N ALA A 64 29.58 -43.38 -5.27
CA ALA A 64 29.12 -42.53 -4.18
C ALA A 64 29.06 -41.06 -4.60
N GLU A 65 30.08 -40.58 -5.32
CA GLU A 65 30.12 -39.24 -5.90
C GLU A 65 28.98 -39.04 -6.90
N TYR A 66 28.79 -39.99 -7.83
CA TYR A 66 27.69 -39.95 -8.80
C TYR A 66 26.32 -39.81 -8.12
N ARG A 67 26.05 -40.61 -7.07
CA ARG A 67 24.78 -40.53 -6.33
C ARG A 67 24.60 -39.16 -5.66
N THR A 68 25.66 -38.64 -5.05
CA THR A 68 25.64 -37.32 -4.40
C THR A 68 25.34 -36.21 -5.41
N VAL A 69 25.98 -36.25 -6.60
CA VAL A 69 25.76 -35.27 -7.68
C VAL A 69 24.34 -35.38 -8.25
N VAL A 70 23.79 -36.59 -8.37
CA VAL A 70 22.39 -36.79 -8.80
C VAL A 70 21.43 -36.17 -7.79
N ASP A 71 21.60 -36.44 -6.49
CA ASP A 71 20.75 -35.90 -5.43
C ASP A 71 20.85 -34.36 -5.37
N GLU A 72 22.04 -33.79 -5.54
CA GLU A 72 22.25 -32.33 -5.62
C GLU A 72 21.54 -31.75 -6.85
N THR A 73 21.63 -32.42 -8.00
CA THR A 73 20.95 -32.00 -9.24
C THR A 73 19.43 -31.99 -9.08
N GLU A 74 18.86 -33.00 -8.43
CA GLU A 74 17.42 -33.05 -8.17
C GLU A 74 16.97 -31.92 -7.24
N ASN A 75 17.72 -31.67 -6.17
CA ASN A 75 17.45 -30.55 -5.26
C ASN A 75 17.54 -29.19 -5.98
N LEU A 76 18.58 -28.99 -6.80
CA LEU A 76 18.76 -27.75 -7.57
C LEU A 76 17.64 -27.54 -8.58
N LYS A 77 17.12 -28.59 -9.21
CA LYS A 77 15.95 -28.50 -10.11
C LYS A 77 14.71 -28.03 -9.36
N VAL A 78 14.40 -28.63 -8.21
CA VAL A 78 13.25 -28.23 -7.39
C VAL A 78 13.37 -26.77 -6.95
N TYR A 79 14.58 -26.35 -6.55
CA TYR A 79 14.84 -24.96 -6.18
C TYR A 79 14.68 -24.01 -7.37
N ASN A 80 15.19 -24.37 -8.55
CA ASN A 80 15.04 -23.58 -9.77
C ASN A 80 13.55 -23.40 -10.13
N ASP A 81 12.76 -24.47 -10.09
CA ASP A 81 11.31 -24.42 -10.33
C ASP A 81 10.60 -23.52 -9.32
N HIS A 82 11.03 -23.51 -8.06
CA HIS A 82 10.50 -22.61 -7.04
C HIS A 82 10.80 -21.14 -7.36
N VAL A 83 12.04 -20.82 -7.70
CA VAL A 83 12.44 -19.46 -8.09
C VAL A 83 11.71 -19.02 -9.36
N GLN A 84 11.54 -19.91 -10.35
CA GLN A 84 10.81 -19.58 -11.57
C GLN A 84 9.33 -19.25 -11.28
N ARG A 85 8.68 -19.97 -10.35
CA ARG A 85 7.32 -19.62 -9.89
C ARG A 85 7.28 -18.24 -9.24
N LEU A 86 8.26 -17.91 -8.38
CA LEU A 86 8.34 -16.57 -7.77
C LEU A 86 8.51 -15.46 -8.81
N VAL A 87 9.35 -15.68 -9.83
CA VAL A 87 9.54 -14.72 -10.93
C VAL A 87 8.24 -14.53 -11.71
N ASN A 88 7.52 -15.61 -12.01
CA ASN A 88 6.25 -15.54 -12.73
C ASN A 88 5.19 -14.76 -11.93
N ASP A 89 5.10 -15.00 -10.62
CA ASP A 89 4.19 -14.27 -9.72
C ASP A 89 4.56 -12.79 -9.64
N GLN A 90 5.85 -12.47 -9.55
CA GLN A 90 6.34 -11.09 -9.57
C GLN A 90 6.00 -10.39 -10.89
N GLN A 91 6.18 -11.06 -12.03
CA GLN A 91 5.85 -10.50 -13.35
C GLN A 91 4.34 -10.23 -13.46
N ALA A 92 3.49 -11.17 -13.01
CA ALA A 92 2.05 -10.96 -12.95
C ALA A 92 1.66 -9.78 -12.04
N GLY A 93 2.41 -9.58 -10.95
CA GLY A 93 2.29 -8.42 -10.07
C GLY A 93 2.64 -7.11 -10.78
N ILE A 94 3.75 -7.07 -11.52
CA ILE A 94 4.17 -5.92 -12.33
C ILE A 94 3.10 -5.56 -13.35
N ASP A 95 2.62 -6.53 -14.14
CA ASP A 95 1.59 -6.31 -15.17
C ASP A 95 0.28 -5.77 -14.56
N SER A 96 -0.06 -6.23 -13.35
CA SER A 96 -1.22 -5.71 -12.61
C SER A 96 -1.02 -4.25 -12.18
N LEU A 97 0.15 -3.92 -11.65
CA LEU A 97 0.50 -2.56 -11.25
C LEU A 97 0.54 -1.60 -12.44
N GLU A 98 1.08 -2.02 -13.58
CA GLU A 98 1.09 -1.22 -14.80
C GLU A 98 -0.34 -0.88 -15.28
N ARG A 99 -1.25 -1.87 -15.28
CA ARG A 99 -2.68 -1.62 -15.58
C ARG A 99 -3.31 -0.63 -14.60
N GLN A 100 -3.01 -0.75 -13.31
CA GLN A 100 -3.50 0.19 -12.29
C GLN A 100 -2.94 1.60 -12.49
N ILE A 101 -1.65 1.73 -12.83
CA ILE A 101 -1.01 3.02 -13.15
C ILE A 101 -1.70 3.69 -14.33
N GLY A 102 -1.96 2.94 -15.42
CA GLY A 102 -2.68 3.47 -16.59
C GLY A 102 -4.08 3.98 -16.24
N THR A 103 -4.82 3.24 -15.41
CA THR A 103 -6.17 3.62 -14.95
C THR A 103 -6.14 4.88 -14.07
N ILE A 104 -5.15 4.99 -13.19
CA ILE A 104 -4.98 6.16 -12.31
C ILE A 104 -4.69 7.41 -13.14
N GLU A 105 -3.88 7.31 -14.20
CA GLU A 105 -3.57 8.45 -15.04
C GLU A 105 -4.82 8.96 -15.79
N GLU A 106 -5.64 8.05 -16.31
CA GLU A 106 -6.93 8.39 -16.93
C GLU A 106 -7.90 9.03 -15.93
N THR A 107 -8.01 8.46 -14.72
CA THR A 107 -8.83 9.04 -13.65
C THR A 107 -8.35 10.44 -13.27
N LYS A 108 -7.03 10.65 -13.12
CA LYS A 108 -6.45 11.97 -12.82
C LYS A 108 -6.77 13.01 -13.91
N LYS A 109 -6.76 12.62 -15.18
CA LYS A 109 -7.11 13.49 -16.31
C LYS A 109 -8.55 14.00 -16.22
N GLY A 110 -9.48 13.22 -15.66
CA GLY A 110 -10.86 13.63 -15.43
C GLY A 110 -11.08 14.44 -14.15
N VAL A 111 -10.43 14.03 -13.05
CA VAL A 111 -10.66 14.62 -11.72
C VAL A 111 -10.09 16.04 -11.60
N VAL A 112 -8.91 16.31 -12.17
CA VAL A 112 -8.29 17.64 -12.05
C VAL A 112 -9.15 18.75 -12.66
N PRO A 113 -9.65 18.64 -13.92
CA PRO A 113 -10.58 19.61 -14.48
C PRO A 113 -11.87 19.76 -13.67
N LEU A 114 -12.38 18.67 -13.08
CA LEU A 114 -13.56 18.73 -12.23
C LEU A 114 -13.28 19.56 -10.97
N MET A 115 -12.14 19.38 -10.31
CA MET A 115 -11.77 20.18 -9.13
C MET A 115 -11.69 21.68 -9.46
N TYR A 116 -11.16 22.06 -10.63
CA TYR A 116 -11.18 23.46 -11.06
C TYR A 116 -12.61 24.00 -11.21
N LYS A 117 -13.50 23.24 -11.85
CA LYS A 117 -14.92 23.63 -11.98
C LYS A 117 -15.63 23.71 -10.63
N MET A 118 -15.29 22.84 -9.69
CA MET A 118 -15.81 22.87 -8.33
C MET A 118 -15.35 24.13 -7.60
N ILE A 119 -14.07 24.50 -7.70
CA ILE A 119 -13.54 25.74 -7.11
C ILE A 119 -14.21 26.97 -7.73
N GLU A 120 -14.38 27.00 -9.05
CA GLU A 120 -15.08 28.08 -9.75
C GLU A 120 -16.56 28.18 -9.33
N SER A 121 -17.23 27.04 -9.17
CA SER A 121 -18.60 26.99 -8.66
C SER A 121 -18.70 27.48 -7.22
N LEU A 122 -17.71 27.18 -6.36
CA LEU A 122 -17.64 27.72 -5.00
C LEU A 122 -17.45 29.24 -5.01
N GLU A 123 -16.59 29.76 -5.88
CA GLU A 123 -16.38 31.19 -6.04
C GLU A 123 -17.65 31.93 -6.42
N GLN A 124 -18.33 31.46 -7.47
CA GLN A 124 -19.62 32.01 -7.91
C GLN A 124 -20.68 31.91 -6.81
N PHE A 125 -20.68 30.80 -6.07
CA PHE A 125 -21.60 30.62 -4.95
C PHE A 125 -21.34 31.64 -3.83
N ILE A 126 -20.09 31.82 -3.40
CA ILE A 126 -19.73 32.81 -2.37
C ILE A 126 -20.08 34.23 -2.83
N GLU A 127 -19.88 34.54 -4.11
CA GLU A 127 -20.20 35.85 -4.67
C GLU A 127 -21.71 36.13 -4.67
N LEU A 128 -22.55 35.12 -4.90
CA LEU A 128 -24.01 35.28 -4.94
C LEU A 128 -24.67 35.13 -3.57
N ASP A 129 -24.02 34.47 -2.61
CA ASP A 129 -24.56 34.18 -1.29
C ASP A 129 -24.53 35.41 -0.35
N ILE A 130 -25.12 35.25 0.83
CA ILE A 130 -25.02 36.25 1.91
C ILE A 130 -23.56 36.41 2.39
N PRO A 131 -23.12 37.63 2.76
CA PRO A 131 -21.72 37.92 3.09
C PRO A 131 -21.33 37.48 4.51
N VAL A 132 -21.68 36.24 4.90
CA VAL A 132 -21.28 35.65 6.18
C VAL A 132 -19.81 35.27 6.14
N ASN A 133 -19.01 35.73 7.12
CA ASN A 133 -17.59 35.41 7.25
C ASN A 133 -16.83 35.52 5.91
N LEU A 134 -17.18 36.53 5.10
CA LEU A 134 -16.75 36.62 3.71
C LEU A 134 -15.22 36.55 3.57
N LYS A 135 -14.50 37.24 4.46
CA LYS A 135 -13.04 37.21 4.50
C LYS A 135 -12.48 35.80 4.61
N ASP A 136 -12.93 35.01 5.58
CA ASP A 136 -12.43 33.65 5.80
C ASP A 136 -12.74 32.72 4.63
N ARG A 137 -13.91 32.90 4.01
CA ARG A 137 -14.35 32.16 2.83
C ARG A 137 -13.48 32.49 1.61
N THR A 138 -13.22 33.77 1.36
CA THR A 138 -12.34 34.22 0.27
C THR A 138 -10.90 33.76 0.49
N GLU A 139 -10.35 33.89 1.70
CA GLU A 139 -9.01 33.38 2.00
C GLU A 139 -8.91 31.86 1.80
N ARG A 140 -9.95 31.09 2.14
CA ARG A 140 -10.00 29.65 1.89
C ARG A 140 -9.99 29.35 0.40
N LEU A 141 -10.76 30.08 -0.39
CA LEU A 141 -10.80 29.95 -1.84
C LEU A 141 -9.42 30.24 -2.47
N GLU A 142 -8.76 31.32 -2.06
CA GLU A 142 -7.41 31.66 -2.52
C GLU A 142 -6.41 30.57 -2.17
N ARG A 143 -6.44 30.04 -0.93
CA ARG A 143 -5.60 28.91 -0.52
C ARG A 143 -5.84 27.67 -1.37
N LEU A 144 -7.08 27.36 -1.72
CA LEU A 144 -7.40 26.23 -2.61
C LEU A 144 -6.82 26.43 -4.01
N LYS A 145 -6.97 27.62 -4.59
CA LYS A 145 -6.39 27.97 -5.90
C LYS A 145 -4.86 27.79 -5.90
N ASP A 146 -4.19 28.22 -4.83
CA ASP A 146 -2.74 28.03 -4.68
C ASP A 146 -2.37 26.54 -4.59
N VAL A 147 -3.05 25.77 -3.72
CA VAL A 147 -2.84 24.33 -3.52
C VAL A 147 -2.99 23.53 -4.81
N MET A 148 -3.91 23.92 -5.70
CA MET A 148 -4.11 23.27 -7.00
C MET A 148 -2.90 23.41 -7.93
N SER A 149 -2.13 24.50 -7.80
CA SER A 149 -0.94 24.78 -8.63
C SER A 149 0.38 24.34 -7.97
N ARG A 150 0.35 24.04 -6.67
CA ARG A 150 1.54 23.76 -5.87
C ARG A 150 2.09 22.35 -6.12
N GLN A 151 3.39 22.27 -6.41
CA GLN A 151 4.09 20.99 -6.53
C GLN A 151 4.25 20.31 -5.16
N GLY A 152 4.21 18.98 -5.14
CA GLY A 152 4.37 18.19 -3.91
C GLY A 152 3.08 17.88 -3.16
N ILE A 153 1.95 18.47 -3.55
CA ILE A 153 0.63 18.07 -3.04
C ILE A 153 0.05 17.01 -3.98
N SER A 154 -0.40 15.88 -3.41
CA SER A 154 -1.02 14.82 -4.18
C SER A 154 -2.42 15.23 -4.67
N VAL A 155 -2.85 14.70 -5.82
CA VAL A 155 -4.21 14.92 -6.36
C VAL A 155 -5.28 14.49 -5.35
N ALA A 156 -5.02 13.44 -4.57
CA ALA A 156 -5.94 12.99 -3.52
C ALA A 156 -6.10 14.03 -2.39
N GLU A 157 -5.01 14.69 -2.01
CA GLU A 157 -5.04 15.74 -0.99
C GLU A 157 -5.72 17.01 -1.51
N GLN A 158 -5.45 17.39 -2.76
CA GLN A 158 -6.19 18.48 -3.42
C GLN A 158 -7.69 18.21 -3.41
N PHE A 159 -8.09 16.99 -3.80
CA PHE A 159 -9.50 16.58 -3.82
C PHE A 159 -10.13 16.61 -2.42
N ARG A 160 -9.43 16.11 -1.41
CA ARG A 160 -9.87 16.15 -0.01
C ARG A 160 -10.14 17.59 0.44
N LEU A 161 -9.23 18.51 0.16
CA LEU A 161 -9.35 19.93 0.53
C LEU A 161 -10.52 20.62 -0.19
N VAL A 162 -10.75 20.30 -1.47
CA VAL A 162 -11.93 20.82 -2.20
C VAL A 162 -13.22 20.31 -1.55
N LEU A 163 -13.32 19.02 -1.23
CA LEU A 163 -14.50 18.47 -0.55
C LEU A 163 -14.70 19.07 0.85
N GLU A 164 -13.64 19.26 1.61
CA GLU A 164 -13.69 19.91 2.93
C GLU A 164 -14.24 21.33 2.82
N ALA A 165 -13.87 22.09 1.79
CA ALA A 165 -14.45 23.41 1.57
C ALA A 165 -15.95 23.35 1.24
N TYR A 166 -16.40 22.36 0.46
CA TYR A 166 -17.83 22.14 0.23
C TYR A 166 -18.59 21.73 1.49
N GLU A 167 -17.99 20.91 2.35
CA GLU A 167 -18.57 20.51 3.63
C GLU A 167 -18.75 21.74 4.53
N ILE A 168 -17.70 22.56 4.69
CA ILE A 168 -17.76 23.81 5.44
C ILE A 168 -18.82 24.76 4.86
N GLU A 169 -18.90 24.89 3.53
CA GLU A 169 -19.95 25.68 2.90
C GLU A 169 -21.33 25.08 3.15
N THR A 170 -21.49 23.76 3.15
CA THR A 170 -22.78 23.14 3.47
C THR A 170 -23.18 23.42 4.92
N ASP A 171 -22.24 23.38 5.85
CA ASP A 171 -22.47 23.64 7.27
C ASP A 171 -23.00 25.05 7.53
N TYR A 172 -22.47 26.07 6.84
CA TYR A 172 -23.00 27.45 6.89
C TYR A 172 -24.48 27.52 6.52
N GLY A 173 -25.03 26.54 5.80
CA GLY A 173 -26.45 26.45 5.45
C GLY A 173 -27.38 26.24 6.65
N SER A 174 -26.89 25.61 7.73
CA SER A 174 -27.67 25.32 8.94
C SER A 174 -27.07 25.88 10.23
N MET A 175 -25.85 26.43 10.17
CA MET A 175 -25.12 26.91 11.33
C MET A 175 -25.82 28.12 11.96
N PHE A 176 -25.98 28.09 13.28
CA PHE A 176 -26.36 29.25 14.08
C PHE A 176 -25.14 29.75 14.84
N SER A 177 -24.59 30.88 14.43
CA SER A 177 -23.35 31.43 14.98
C SER A 177 -23.35 32.94 14.99
N ALA A 178 -22.52 33.51 15.87
CA ALA A 178 -22.29 34.94 15.98
C ALA A 178 -20.80 35.23 16.01
N TYR A 179 -20.41 36.30 15.34
CA TYR A 179 -19.03 36.77 15.24
C TYR A 179 -19.01 38.29 15.27
N GLN A 180 -17.87 38.86 15.66
CA GLN A 180 -17.69 40.31 15.65
C GLN A 180 -16.95 40.70 14.36
N GLY A 181 -17.35 41.81 13.75
CA GLY A 181 -16.68 42.35 12.59
C GLY A 181 -17.02 43.82 12.39
N ASP A 182 -16.50 44.38 11.32
CA ASP A 182 -16.77 45.76 10.94
C ASP A 182 -17.81 45.82 9.83
N LEU A 183 -18.78 46.71 9.98
CA LEU A 183 -19.86 46.98 9.05
C LEU A 183 -19.70 48.39 8.50
N GLU A 184 -19.53 48.50 7.19
CA GLU A 184 -19.61 49.77 6.49
C GLU A 184 -21.08 50.11 6.21
N PHE A 185 -21.57 51.16 6.83
CA PHE A 185 -22.94 51.66 6.65
C PHE A 185 -22.91 53.18 6.48
N GLU A 186 -23.51 53.68 5.40
CA GLU A 186 -23.56 55.12 5.05
C GLU A 186 -22.18 55.81 5.07
N GLY A 187 -21.11 55.11 4.66
CA GLY A 187 -19.74 55.63 4.62
C GLY A 187 -19.03 55.70 5.98
N THR A 188 -19.63 55.16 7.04
CA THR A 188 -19.01 55.01 8.36
C THR A 188 -18.76 53.54 8.65
N ASN A 189 -17.57 53.22 9.14
CA ASN A 189 -17.24 51.87 9.57
C ASN A 189 -17.58 51.68 11.05
N ILE A 190 -18.47 50.74 11.35
CA ILE A 190 -19.01 50.50 12.69
C ILE A 190 -18.66 49.06 13.09
N THR A 191 -18.04 48.87 14.24
CA THR A 191 -17.84 47.53 14.78
C THR A 191 -19.15 46.98 15.34
N VAL A 192 -19.55 45.80 14.86
CA VAL A 192 -20.84 45.18 15.14
C VAL A 192 -20.67 43.70 15.48
N ASP A 193 -21.65 43.17 16.21
CA ASP A 193 -21.86 41.75 16.40
C ASP A 193 -22.81 41.23 15.32
N PHE A 194 -22.29 40.39 14.43
CA PHE A 194 -23.08 39.66 13.45
C PHE A 194 -23.64 38.38 14.08
N VAL A 195 -24.88 38.04 13.75
CA VAL A 195 -25.46 36.71 14.00
C VAL A 195 -26.17 36.25 12.75
N HIS A 196 -25.98 34.97 12.42
CA HIS A 196 -26.64 34.35 11.29
C HIS A 196 -27.30 33.03 11.69
N MET A 197 -28.42 32.74 11.02
CA MET A 197 -29.13 31.48 11.11
C MET A 197 -29.11 30.81 9.73
N GLY A 198 -28.19 29.88 9.57
CA GLY A 198 -27.89 29.28 8.29
C GLY A 198 -27.59 30.35 7.24
N ARG A 199 -28.25 30.22 6.07
CA ARG A 199 -28.28 31.21 4.99
C ARG A 199 -29.55 32.06 4.92
N THR A 200 -30.45 31.90 5.89
CA THR A 200 -31.78 32.52 5.83
C THR A 200 -31.80 33.94 6.40
N VAL A 201 -31.00 34.18 7.43
CA VAL A 201 -30.94 35.45 8.14
C VAL A 201 -29.49 35.77 8.46
N LEU A 202 -29.09 36.99 8.13
CA LEU A 202 -27.87 37.61 8.60
C LEU A 202 -28.25 38.99 9.13
N VAL A 203 -28.01 39.21 10.41
CA VAL A 203 -28.25 40.49 11.09
C VAL A 203 -26.99 40.93 11.81
N ALA A 204 -26.88 42.24 12.00
CA ALA A 204 -25.80 42.89 12.73
C ALA A 204 -26.39 43.74 13.84
N GLN A 205 -25.70 43.84 14.97
CA GLN A 205 -26.06 44.74 16.06
C GLN A 205 -24.84 45.53 16.50
N SER A 206 -24.99 46.83 16.75
CA SER A 206 -23.92 47.65 17.32
C SER A 206 -23.55 47.19 18.74
N LEU A 207 -22.29 47.38 19.14
CA LEU A 207 -21.80 46.98 20.46
C LEU A 207 -22.50 47.72 21.62
N ASP A 208 -23.07 48.91 21.35
CA ASP A 208 -23.87 49.66 22.30
C ASP A 208 -25.33 49.18 22.40
N LEU A 209 -25.70 48.15 21.62
CA LEU A 209 -27.02 47.52 21.54
C LEU A 209 -28.16 48.42 21.05
N LYS A 210 -27.86 49.62 20.53
CA LYS A 210 -28.88 50.60 20.13
C LYS A 210 -29.31 50.50 18.68
N ASN A 211 -28.46 49.97 17.81
CA ASN A 211 -28.74 49.88 16.38
C ASN A 211 -28.63 48.42 15.93
N ALA A 212 -29.51 48.02 15.02
CA ALA A 212 -29.43 46.75 14.35
C ALA A 212 -29.70 46.90 12.85
N TRP A 213 -29.12 45.99 12.08
CA TRP A 213 -29.26 45.94 10.64
C TRP A 213 -29.54 44.51 10.19
N ILE A 214 -30.25 44.37 9.08
CA ILE A 214 -30.45 43.10 8.39
C ILE A 214 -29.87 43.19 6.98
N TRP A 215 -29.29 42.09 6.52
CA TRP A 215 -28.85 41.96 5.14
C TRP A 215 -30.04 41.66 4.22
N ASP A 216 -30.29 42.54 3.25
CA ASP A 216 -31.24 42.29 2.16
C ASP A 216 -30.52 41.61 1.00
N HIS A 217 -30.84 40.34 0.77
CA HIS A 217 -30.23 39.55 -0.29
C HIS A 217 -30.60 40.05 -1.71
N SER A 218 -31.80 40.61 -1.90
CA SER A 218 -32.28 41.04 -3.22
C SER A 218 -31.58 42.31 -3.69
N ASN A 219 -31.42 43.27 -2.77
CA ASN A 219 -30.76 44.55 -3.05
C ASN A 219 -29.25 44.53 -2.75
N ARG A 220 -28.74 43.46 -2.12
CA ARG A 220 -27.35 43.32 -1.64
C ARG A 220 -26.89 44.50 -0.78
N GLU A 221 -27.79 44.94 0.11
CA GLU A 221 -27.59 46.10 0.96
C GLU A 221 -28.00 45.83 2.40
N TRP A 222 -27.37 46.52 3.34
CA TRP A 222 -27.77 46.53 4.73
C TRP A 222 -28.93 47.50 4.93
N LYS A 223 -29.97 47.07 5.66
CA LYS A 223 -31.10 47.93 6.06
C LYS A 223 -31.17 48.02 7.57
N ALA A 224 -31.36 49.23 8.08
CA ALA A 224 -31.58 49.46 9.50
C ALA A 224 -32.92 48.84 9.95
N LEU A 225 -32.91 48.21 11.12
CA LEU A 225 -34.09 47.63 11.76
C LEU A 225 -34.64 48.56 12.83
N GLU A 226 -35.95 48.48 13.05
CA GLU A 226 -36.64 49.20 14.12
C GLU A 226 -36.33 48.60 15.51
N ASP A 227 -36.54 49.41 16.56
CA ASP A 227 -36.23 49.09 17.95
C ASP A 227 -36.86 47.78 18.46
N GLU A 228 -38.01 47.36 17.90
CA GLU A 228 -38.68 46.12 18.25
C GLU A 228 -37.77 44.88 18.07
N TYR A 229 -36.83 44.92 17.12
CA TYR A 229 -35.94 43.81 16.80
C TYR A 229 -34.65 43.78 17.64
N LEU A 230 -34.31 44.85 18.36
CA LEU A 230 -33.06 44.94 19.14
C LEU A 230 -32.98 43.87 20.23
N SER A 231 -34.04 43.71 21.03
CA SER A 231 -34.07 42.75 22.14
C SER A 231 -34.00 41.29 21.66
N PRO A 232 -34.80 40.85 20.64
CA PRO A 232 -34.65 39.53 20.03
C PRO A 232 -33.24 39.28 19.47
N ILE A 233 -32.65 40.23 18.73
CA ILE A 233 -31.31 40.07 18.14
C ILE A 233 -30.25 39.93 19.24
N THR A 234 -30.32 40.75 20.29
CA THR A 234 -29.43 40.64 21.46
C THR A 234 -29.50 39.23 22.07
N LYS A 235 -30.71 38.68 22.20
CA LYS A 235 -30.92 37.32 22.71
C LYS A 235 -30.35 36.27 21.76
N ALA A 236 -30.51 36.42 20.44
CA ALA A 236 -29.92 35.54 19.45
C ALA A 236 -28.39 35.55 19.51
N ILE A 237 -27.75 36.71 19.60
CA ILE A 237 -26.28 36.84 19.71
C ILE A 237 -25.77 36.12 20.96
N ARG A 238 -26.40 36.36 22.12
CA ARG A 238 -26.04 35.68 23.37
C ARG A 238 -26.20 34.17 23.28
N MET A 239 -27.27 33.70 22.64
CA MET A 239 -27.54 32.28 22.44
C MET A 239 -26.54 31.63 21.48
N ALA A 240 -26.22 32.28 20.36
CA ALA A 240 -25.21 31.82 19.41
C ALA A 240 -23.82 31.74 20.06
N ARG A 241 -23.51 32.66 20.98
CA ARG A 241 -22.30 32.64 21.83
C ARG A 241 -22.37 31.67 23.01
N LYS A 242 -23.46 30.90 23.15
CA LYS A 242 -23.70 29.95 24.26
C LYS A 242 -23.68 30.61 25.65
N GLN A 243 -23.99 31.90 25.75
CA GLN A 243 -24.07 32.64 27.01
C GLN A 243 -25.43 32.47 27.70
N THR A 244 -26.45 31.98 26.97
CA THR A 244 -27.79 31.69 27.48
C THR A 244 -28.25 30.32 26.98
N ALA A 245 -29.23 29.72 27.69
CA ALA A 245 -29.85 28.49 27.22
C ALA A 245 -30.56 28.68 25.86
N PRO A 246 -30.66 27.62 25.04
CA PRO A 246 -31.46 27.65 23.82
C PRO A 246 -32.90 28.03 24.11
N ASP A 247 -33.45 28.95 23.33
CA ASP A 247 -34.81 29.45 23.47
C ASP A 247 -35.33 29.91 22.10
N LEU A 248 -36.63 30.15 21.99
CA LEU A 248 -37.24 30.70 20.79
C LEU A 248 -36.92 32.21 20.69
N VAL A 249 -36.50 32.61 19.49
CA VAL A 249 -36.23 34.01 19.14
C VAL A 249 -36.95 34.33 17.83
N LYS A 250 -37.63 35.47 17.78
CA LYS A 250 -38.21 36.00 16.54
C LYS A 250 -37.11 36.77 15.82
N LEU A 251 -36.67 36.25 14.68
CA LEU A 251 -35.73 36.93 13.80
C LEU A 251 -36.46 37.48 12.58
N PRO A 252 -36.14 38.68 12.11
CA PRO A 252 -36.65 39.18 10.84
C PRO A 252 -36.11 38.31 9.71
N VAL A 253 -37.02 37.75 8.91
CA VAL A 253 -36.71 36.95 7.72
C VAL A 253 -37.22 37.69 6.50
N TYR A 254 -36.39 37.85 5.49
CA TYR A 254 -36.87 38.23 4.17
C TYR A 254 -37.52 36.99 3.54
N ALA A 255 -38.84 37.03 3.37
CA ALA A 255 -39.55 35.95 2.69
C ALA A 255 -39.10 35.90 1.22
N ALA A 256 -38.67 34.74 0.76
CA ALA A 256 -38.47 34.47 -0.66
C ALA A 256 -39.84 34.53 -1.35
N GLY A 257 -40.21 35.71 -1.88
CA GLY A 257 -41.47 35.90 -2.61
C GLY A 257 -42.17 37.26 -2.48
N ALA A 258 -41.63 38.25 -1.76
CA ALA A 258 -42.17 39.61 -1.82
C ALA A 258 -41.46 40.43 -2.93
N GLY A 259 -41.50 39.91 -4.15
CA GLY A 259 -41.35 40.70 -5.36
C GLY A 259 -42.74 40.91 -5.94
N GLU A 260 -43.29 42.11 -5.76
CA GLU A 260 -44.19 42.70 -6.76
C GLU A 260 -43.35 43.32 -7.88
#